data_AF-A0A7C5ZGB7-F1
#
_entry.id   AF-A0A7C5ZGB7-F1
#
_cell.length_a   1.000
_cell.length_b   1.000
_cell.length_c   1.000
_cell.angle_alpha   90.00
_cell.angle_beta   90.00
_cell.angle_gamma   90.00
#
_symmetry.space_group_name_H-M   'P 1'
#
loop_
_entity.id
_entity.type
_entity.pdbx_description
1 polymer ?
#
loop_
_entity_poly.entity_id
_entity_poly.type
_entity_poly.pdbx_seq_one_letter_code
_entity_poly.pdbx_strand_id
1 'polypeptide(L)' 'MPPSHLVSDRDPVIVSAARTPIGRFLGGLASLTAPQLGAVAIREAVNRAGFDPAL' A
#
# COMPACT_ATOMS: atom_id res chain seq x y z
N MET A 1 -10.14 -16.65 12.95
CA MET A 1 -9.31 -17.16 11.84
C MET A 1 -10.23 -18.00 10.97
N PRO A 2 -10.36 -17.72 9.66
CA PRO A 2 -11.19 -18.52 8.78
C PRO A 2 -10.68 -19.98 8.74
N PRO A 3 -11.56 -20.97 8.55
CA PRO A 3 -11.18 -22.39 8.55
C PRO A 3 -10.17 -22.68 7.43
N SER A 4 -9.11 -23.41 7.77
CA SER A 4 -7.91 -23.69 6.96
C SER A 4 -8.12 -24.52 5.68
N HIS A 5 -9.37 -24.79 5.31
CA HIS A 5 -9.73 -25.63 4.15
C HIS A 5 -10.33 -24.84 2.97
N LEU A 6 -10.40 -23.51 3.04
CA LEU A 6 -11.02 -22.65 2.03
C LEU A 6 -10.05 -21.75 1.25
N VAL A 7 -8.75 -21.80 1.54
CA VAL A 7 -7.73 -21.00 0.86
C VAL A 7 -6.77 -21.92 0.12
N SER A 8 -6.78 -21.85 -1.20
CA SER A 8 -5.83 -22.54 -2.09
C SER A 8 -4.46 -21.85 -2.05
N ASP A 9 -3.40 -22.59 -2.36
CA ASP A 9 -2.01 -22.09 -2.36
C ASP A 9 -1.80 -20.87 -3.29
N ARG A 10 -2.67 -20.70 -4.28
CA ARG A 10 -2.63 -19.60 -5.26
C ARG A 10 -3.66 -18.50 -5.01
N ASP A 11 -4.35 -18.54 -3.88
CA ASP A 11 -5.34 -17.52 -3.59
C ASP A 11 -4.64 -16.19 -3.26
N PRO A 12 -4.98 -15.09 -3.96
CA PRO A 12 -4.38 -13.80 -3.69
C PRO A 12 -4.82 -13.30 -2.32
N VAL A 13 -3.87 -12.84 -1.52
CA VAL A 13 -4.10 -12.27 -0.19
C VAL A 13 -3.52 -10.86 -0.09
N ILE A 14 -4.13 -10.01 0.74
CA ILE A 14 -3.63 -8.68 1.02
C ILE A 14 -2.64 -8.78 2.18
N VAL A 15 -1.35 -8.61 1.89
CA VAL A 15 -0.27 -8.71 2.89
C VAL A 15 0.01 -7.39 3.62
N SER A 16 -0.32 -6.26 3.00
CA SER A 16 -0.13 -4.92 3.58
C SER A 16 -0.96 -3.88 2.81
N ALA A 17 -1.26 -2.76 3.47
CA ALA A 17 -1.90 -1.61 2.86
C ALA A 17 -1.45 -0.29 3.53
N ALA A 18 -1.33 0.76 2.72
CA ALA A 18 -1.06 2.11 3.16
C ALA A 18 -1.74 3.12 2.24
N ARG A 19 -1.99 4.33 2.75
CA ARG A 19 -2.52 5.46 1.97
C ARG A 19 -1.88 6.76 2.43
N THR A 20 -1.86 7.76 1.56
CA THR A 20 -1.57 9.13 1.96
C THR A 20 -2.75 9.73 2.75
N PRO A 21 -2.54 10.82 3.49
CA PRO A 21 -3.62 11.70 3.91
C PRO A 21 -4.38 12.26 2.70
N ILE A 22 -5.63 12.66 2.90
CA ILE A 22 -6.42 13.34 1.87
C ILE A 22 -6.11 14.84 1.95
N GLY A 23 -5.63 15.40 0.84
CA GLY A 23 -5.38 16.84 0.72
C GLY A 23 -6.65 17.60 0.37
N ARG A 24 -6.76 18.83 0.89
CA ARG A 24 -7.74 19.80 0.37
C ARG A 24 -7.32 20.29 -1.01
N PHE A 25 -8.28 20.69 -1.83
CA PHE A 25 -8.00 21.36 -3.10
C PHE A 25 -7.14 22.60 -2.87
N LEU A 26 -6.03 22.72 -3.62
CA LEU A 26 -5.00 23.76 -3.43
C LEU A 26 -4.41 23.84 -2.01
N GLY A 27 -4.49 22.75 -1.23
CA GLY A 27 -3.96 22.66 0.13
C GLY A 27 -2.52 22.15 0.21
N GLY A 28 -2.14 21.60 1.38
CA GLY A 28 -0.74 21.23 1.68
C GLY A 28 -0.12 20.11 0.83
N LEU A 29 -0.90 19.40 0.01
CA LEU A 29 -0.38 18.40 -0.93
C LEU A 29 -0.36 18.90 -2.39
N ALA A 30 -0.76 20.15 -2.66
CA ALA A 30 -0.94 20.66 -4.01
C ALA A 30 0.36 20.78 -4.82
N SER A 31 1.52 20.83 -4.15
CA SER A 31 2.83 20.85 -4.79
C SER A 31 3.31 19.47 -5.26
N LEU A 32 2.64 18.39 -4.86
CA LEU A 32 2.99 17.03 -5.23
C LEU A 32 2.17 16.55 -6.44
N THR A 33 2.86 15.89 -7.37
CA THR A 33 2.21 15.20 -8.49
C THR A 33 1.56 13.90 -8.04
N ALA A 34 0.60 13.40 -8.82
CA ALA A 34 -0.06 12.13 -8.53
C ALA A 34 0.93 10.94 -8.40
N PRO A 35 1.93 10.77 -9.28
CA PRO A 35 2.94 9.72 -9.11
C PRO A 35 3.76 9.85 -7.82
N GLN A 36 4.08 11.07 -7.38
CA GLN A 36 4.81 11.28 -6.12
C GLN A 36 3.98 10.82 -4.91
N LEU A 37 2.68 11.13 -4.89
CA LEU A 37 1.76 10.65 -3.85
C LEU A 37 1.65 9.12 -3.87
N GLY A 38 1.52 8.52 -5.06
CA GLY A 38 1.50 7.06 -5.22
C GLY A 38 2.79 6.39 -4.74
N ALA A 39 3.95 6.96 -5.06
CA ALA A 39 5.24 6.45 -4.62
C ALA A 39 5.39 6.45 -3.09
N VAL A 40 4.84 7.45 -2.40
CA VAL A 40 4.81 7.48 -0.92
C VAL A 40 3.94 6.35 -0.37
N ALA A 41 2.75 6.14 -0.93
CA ALA A 41 1.86 5.06 -0.49
C ALA A 41 2.47 3.66 -0.71
N ILE A 42 3.06 3.42 -1.89
CA ILE A 42 3.70 2.14 -2.23
C ILE A 42 4.88 1.85 -1.30
N ARG A 43 5.78 2.82 -1.12
CA ARG A 43 6.96 2.67 -0.25
C ARG A 43 6.56 2.28 1.17
N GLU A 44 5.53 2.91 1.73
CA GLU A 44 5.06 2.58 3.07
C GLU A 44 4.36 1.21 3.14
N ALA A 45 3.58 0.84 2.12
CA ALA A 45 2.96 -0.49 2.07
C ALA A 45 4.00 -1.60 2.04
N VAL A 46 5.06 -1.44 1.23
CA VAL A 46 6.20 -2.37 1.17
C VAL A 46 6.96 -2.41 2.50
N ASN A 47 7.27 -1.26 3.09
CA ASN A 47 7.96 -1.17 4.38
C ASN A 47 7.20 -1.93 5.49
N ARG A 48 5.88 -1.76 5.58
CA ARG A 48 5.02 -2.48 6.54
C ARG A 48 4.94 -3.98 6.29
N ALA A 49 5.06 -4.39 5.03
CA ALA A 49 5.00 -5.80 4.66
C ALA A 49 6.29 -6.55 5.05
N GLY A 50 7.39 -5.82 5.31
CA GLY A 50 8.62 -6.39 5.86
C GLY A 50 9.40 -7.30 4.91
N PHE A 51 9.14 -7.24 3.60
CA PHE A 51 9.89 -7.98 2.58
C PHE A 51 10.86 -7.05 1.82
N ASP A 52 11.94 -7.63 1.28
CA ASP A 52 12.92 -6.91 0.48
C ASP A 52 12.33 -6.53 -0.89
N PRO A 53 12.25 -5.24 -1.25
CA PRO A 53 11.74 -4.81 -2.56
C PRO A 53 12.64 -5.14 -3.74
N ALA A 54 13.89 -5.58 -3.53
CA ALA A 54 14.83 -5.93 -4.60
C ALA A 54 14.81 -7.42 -4.98
N LEU A 55 13.97 -8.22 -4.32
CA LEU A 55 13.86 -9.67 -4.46
C LEU A 55 12.98 -10.09 -5.66
#